data_AF-A0A556MVW0-F1
#
_entry.id   AF-A0A556MVW0-F1
#
_cell.length_a   1.000
_cell.length_b   1.000
_cell.length_c   1.000
_cell.angle_alpha   90.00
_cell.angle_beta   90.00
_cell.angle_gamma   90.00
#
_symmetry.space_group_name_H-M   'P 1'
#
loop_
_entity.id
_entity.type
_entity.pdbx_description
1 polymer ?
#
loop_
_entity_poly.entity_id
_entity_poly.type
_entity_poly.pdbx_seq_one_letter_code
_entity_poly.pdbx_strand_id
1 'polypeptide(L)'
;MATKEELQEKYATLTTSQLMQILDRKFDYTELAITVAIEELAKRSPSEEDIKTYKEETLDVLNVFIVKNIEEDLSTWQKMLFYLFWIPILTFAFKRNYREDGYILKLRQANYYSFVGFIALILSAIVSMPLNLSSFGEIAVWMLGFFPAYLFDEYFNRQQQIKRLKKIFKVEEADQIDESESDKDE
;
A
#
# COMPACT_ATOMS: atom_id res chain seq x y z
N MET A 1 -30.84 9.43 -7.07
CA MET A 1 -30.60 7.98 -7.20
C MET A 1 -30.57 7.67 -8.68
N ALA A 2 -29.61 6.88 -9.16
CA ALA A 2 -29.57 6.45 -10.55
C ALA A 2 -30.72 5.46 -10.81
N THR A 3 -31.35 5.54 -11.97
CA THR A 3 -32.39 4.57 -12.37
C THR A 3 -31.77 3.32 -13.00
N LYS A 4 -32.53 2.22 -13.07
CA LYS A 4 -32.08 0.97 -13.71
C LYS A 4 -31.71 1.19 -15.18
N GLU A 5 -32.52 1.97 -15.89
CA GLU A 5 -32.35 2.27 -17.32
C GLU A 5 -31.08 3.08 -17.59
N GLU A 6 -30.82 4.11 -16.77
CA GLU A 6 -29.58 4.90 -16.84
C GLU A 6 -28.33 4.05 -16.58
N LEU A 7 -28.40 3.12 -15.61
CA LEU A 7 -27.31 2.20 -15.33
C LEU A 7 -27.07 1.20 -16.47
N GLN A 8 -28.15 0.69 -17.08
CA GLN A 8 -28.05 -0.22 -18.23
C GLN A 8 -27.41 0.46 -19.43
N GLU A 9 -27.83 1.68 -19.78
CA GLU A 9 -27.23 2.45 -20.88
C GLU A 9 -25.74 2.71 -20.60
N LYS A 10 -25.41 3.10 -19.37
CA LYS A 10 -24.03 3.32 -18.97
C LYS A 10 -23.19 2.05 -19.04
N TYR A 11 -23.69 0.92 -18.53
CA TYR A 11 -22.94 -0.33 -18.44
C TYR A 11 -22.80 -1.03 -19.79
N ALA A 12 -23.71 -0.78 -20.73
CA ALA A 12 -23.57 -1.19 -22.12
C ALA A 12 -22.29 -0.63 -22.78
N THR A 13 -21.81 0.54 -22.35
CA THR A 13 -20.57 1.15 -22.89
C THR A 13 -19.29 0.64 -22.24
N LEU A 14 -19.39 -0.05 -21.09
CA LEU A 14 -18.23 -0.58 -20.38
C LEU A 14 -17.65 -1.81 -21.08
N THR A 15 -16.37 -2.09 -20.86
CA THR A 15 -15.72 -3.33 -21.30
C THR A 15 -16.09 -4.51 -20.38
N THR A 16 -15.92 -5.74 -20.85
CA THR A 16 -16.16 -6.95 -20.05
C THR A 16 -15.31 -6.97 -18.77
N SER A 17 -14.02 -6.59 -18.86
CA SER A 17 -13.11 -6.44 -17.71
C SER A 17 -13.63 -5.45 -16.66
N GLN A 18 -14.18 -4.30 -17.10
CA GLN A 18 -14.78 -3.32 -16.21
C GLN A 18 -16.07 -3.80 -15.53
N LEU A 19 -16.89 -4.59 -16.22
CA LEU A 19 -18.09 -5.19 -15.62
C LEU A 19 -17.70 -6.26 -14.57
N MET A 20 -16.69 -7.08 -14.85
CA MET A 20 -16.14 -8.04 -13.88
C MET A 20 -15.58 -7.32 -12.64
N GLN A 21 -14.89 -6.19 -12.82
CA GLN A 21 -14.39 -5.38 -11.70
C GLN A 21 -15.51 -4.85 -10.78
N ILE A 22 -16.69 -4.54 -11.33
CA ILE A 22 -17.85 -4.11 -10.51
C ILE A 22 -18.34 -5.26 -9.63
N LEU A 23 -18.33 -6.49 -10.14
CA LEU A 23 -18.71 -7.67 -9.38
C LEU A 23 -17.70 -7.98 -8.27
N ASP A 24 -16.40 -7.90 -8.58
CA ASP A 24 -15.33 -8.11 -7.59
C ASP A 24 -15.40 -7.10 -6.43
N ARG A 25 -15.90 -5.90 -6.69
CA ARG A 25 -16.05 -4.83 -5.69
C ARG A 25 -17.50 -4.62 -5.25
N LYS A 26 -18.31 -5.67 -5.20
CA LYS A 26 -19.75 -5.60 -4.86
C LYS A 26 -20.08 -4.72 -3.63
N PHE A 27 -19.23 -4.65 -2.61
CA PHE A 27 -19.46 -3.81 -1.42
C PHE A 27 -19.37 -2.30 -1.66
N ASP A 28 -18.69 -1.88 -2.73
CA ASP A 28 -18.57 -0.47 -3.12
C ASP A 28 -19.77 0.01 -3.96
N TYR A 29 -20.64 -0.90 -4.39
CA TYR A 29 -21.75 -0.64 -5.31
C TYR A 29 -23.11 -0.93 -4.66
N THR A 30 -24.17 -0.35 -5.24
CA THR A 30 -25.54 -0.68 -4.85
C THR A 30 -25.95 -2.03 -5.42
N GLU A 31 -26.85 -2.74 -4.73
CA GLU A 31 -27.45 -3.99 -5.23
C GLU A 31 -28.01 -3.82 -6.65
N LEU A 32 -28.66 -2.69 -6.93
CA LEU A 32 -29.19 -2.38 -8.26
C LEU A 32 -28.07 -2.33 -9.34
N ALA A 33 -26.92 -1.73 -9.02
CA ALA A 33 -25.79 -1.67 -9.94
C ALA A 33 -25.19 -3.06 -10.18
N ILE A 34 -25.07 -3.88 -9.14
CA ILE A 34 -24.58 -5.27 -9.26
C ILE A 34 -25.50 -6.07 -10.18
N THR A 35 -26.83 -6.02 -9.93
CA THR A 35 -27.80 -6.74 -10.75
C THR A 35 -27.72 -6.34 -12.22
N VAL A 36 -27.58 -5.04 -12.52
CA VAL A 36 -27.43 -4.56 -13.90
C VAL A 36 -26.11 -5.03 -14.52
N ALA A 37 -25.01 -5.07 -13.77
CA ALA A 37 -23.74 -5.59 -14.26
C ALA A 37 -23.82 -7.10 -14.56
N ILE A 38 -24.48 -7.89 -13.72
CA ILE A 38 -24.73 -9.32 -13.94
C ILE A 38 -25.58 -9.52 -15.21
N GLU A 39 -26.69 -8.79 -15.34
CA GLU A 39 -27.56 -8.85 -16.52
C GLU A 39 -26.77 -8.56 -17.80
N GLU A 40 -25.88 -7.56 -17.76
CA GLU A 40 -25.11 -7.14 -18.92
C GLU A 40 -23.96 -8.12 -19.25
N LEU A 41 -23.30 -8.70 -18.24
CA LEU A 41 -22.32 -9.77 -18.43
C LEU A 41 -22.97 -11.03 -19.00
N ALA A 42 -24.16 -11.41 -18.51
CA ALA A 42 -24.90 -12.57 -19.01
C ALA A 42 -25.22 -12.42 -20.52
N LYS A 43 -25.65 -11.23 -20.96
CA LYS A 43 -25.89 -10.94 -22.39
C LYS A 43 -24.63 -11.10 -23.24
N ARG A 44 -23.46 -10.76 -22.69
CA ARG A 44 -22.18 -10.81 -23.40
C ARG A 44 -21.57 -12.20 -23.41
N SER A 45 -21.96 -13.07 -22.48
CA SER A 45 -21.47 -14.45 -22.35
C SER A 45 -19.93 -14.51 -22.47
N PRO A 46 -19.20 -13.89 -21.53
CA PRO A 46 -17.73 -13.81 -21.57
C PRO A 46 -17.11 -15.19 -21.76
N SER A 47 -16.14 -15.27 -22.65
CA SER A 47 -15.39 -16.50 -22.89
C SER A 47 -14.45 -16.81 -21.72
N GLU A 48 -13.98 -18.06 -21.62
CA GLU A 48 -12.93 -18.44 -20.67
C GLU A 48 -11.65 -17.59 -20.86
N GLU A 49 -11.37 -17.18 -22.10
CA GLU A 49 -10.25 -16.32 -22.45
C GLU A 49 -10.41 -14.90 -21.91
N ASP A 50 -11.63 -14.34 -21.91
CA ASP A 50 -11.93 -13.03 -21.30
C ASP A 50 -11.73 -13.05 -19.78
N ILE A 51 -12.21 -14.12 -19.13
CA ILE A 51 -12.04 -14.31 -17.68
C ILE A 51 -10.56 -14.45 -17.33
N LYS A 52 -9.82 -15.21 -18.13
CA LYS A 52 -8.37 -15.39 -17.95
C LYS A 52 -7.63 -14.07 -18.11
N THR A 53 -7.94 -13.30 -19.16
CA THR A 53 -7.35 -11.99 -19.42
C THR A 53 -7.62 -11.03 -18.27
N TYR A 54 -8.86 -10.97 -17.78
CA TYR A 54 -9.21 -10.15 -16.60
C TYR A 54 -8.39 -10.52 -15.36
N LYS A 55 -8.25 -11.83 -15.09
CA LYS A 55 -7.44 -12.30 -13.96
C LYS A 55 -5.97 -11.93 -14.13
N GLU A 56 -5.41 -12.09 -15.33
CA GLU A 56 -4.04 -11.70 -15.65
C GLU A 56 -3.82 -10.18 -15.48
N GLU A 57 -4.71 -9.34 -16.01
CA GLU A 57 -4.67 -7.88 -15.83
C GLU A 57 -4.71 -7.49 -14.35
N THR A 58 -5.57 -8.15 -13.57
CA THR A 58 -5.71 -7.90 -12.13
C THR A 58 -4.45 -8.32 -11.38
N LEU A 59 -3.87 -9.48 -11.72
CA LEU A 59 -2.61 -9.96 -11.17
C LEU A 59 -1.43 -9.05 -11.53
N ASP A 60 -1.40 -8.47 -12.72
CA ASP A 60 -0.35 -7.53 -13.11
C ASP A 60 -0.43 -6.23 -12.31
N VAL A 61 -1.63 -5.66 -12.15
CA VAL A 61 -1.84 -4.48 -11.30
C VAL A 61 -1.43 -4.78 -9.86
N LEU A 62 -1.78 -5.97 -9.38
CA LEU A 62 -1.41 -6.46 -8.05
C LEU A 62 0.11 -6.60 -7.90
N ASN A 63 0.76 -7.20 -8.88
CA ASN A 63 2.20 -7.42 -8.88
C ASN A 63 2.94 -6.08 -8.90
N VAL A 64 2.51 -5.13 -9.74
CA VAL A 64 3.04 -3.75 -9.73
C VAL A 64 2.88 -3.11 -8.36
N PHE A 65 1.70 -3.24 -7.73
CA PHE A 65 1.47 -2.71 -6.39
C PHE A 65 2.37 -3.37 -5.34
N ILE A 66 2.55 -4.69 -5.40
CA ILE A 66 3.40 -5.48 -4.51
C ILE A 66 4.85 -5.06 -4.68
N VAL A 67 5.41 -5.10 -5.89
CA VAL A 67 6.80 -4.70 -6.17
C VAL A 67 7.05 -3.29 -5.64
N LYS A 68 6.14 -2.37 -5.96
CA LYS A 68 6.21 -0.97 -5.53
C LYS A 68 6.20 -0.78 -4.02
N ASN A 69 5.48 -1.61 -3.28
CA ASN A 69 5.26 -1.45 -1.83
C ASN A 69 5.97 -2.48 -0.95
N ILE A 70 6.67 -3.46 -1.54
CA ILE A 70 7.40 -4.51 -0.83
C ILE A 70 8.88 -4.50 -1.21
N GLU A 71 9.19 -4.36 -2.50
CA GLU A 71 10.56 -4.46 -2.99
C GLU A 71 11.24 -3.10 -3.01
N GLU A 72 10.51 -2.05 -3.38
CA GLU A 72 11.05 -0.70 -3.43
C GLU A 72 11.01 -0.01 -2.05
N ASP A 73 12.08 -0.20 -1.28
CA ASP A 73 12.30 0.49 -0.01
C ASP A 73 13.04 1.82 -0.17
N LEU A 74 13.13 2.59 0.92
CA LEU A 74 14.04 3.73 0.96
C LEU A 74 15.49 3.24 0.92
N SER A 75 16.28 3.81 0.01
CA SER A 75 17.73 3.59 0.01
C SER A 75 18.34 4.00 1.36
N THR A 76 19.44 3.36 1.75
CA THR A 76 20.15 3.68 3.01
C THR A 76 20.48 5.17 3.13
N TRP A 77 20.80 5.83 2.01
CA TRP A 77 21.04 7.27 1.98
C TRP A 77 19.78 8.08 2.29
N GLN A 78 18.63 7.71 1.70
CA GLN A 78 17.36 8.38 2.01
C GLN A 78 16.95 8.13 3.47
N LYS A 79 17.12 6.91 3.99
CA LYS A 79 16.87 6.58 5.40
C LYS A 79 17.69 7.51 6.32
N MET A 80 18.98 7.68 6.01
CA MET A 80 19.85 8.61 6.74
C MET A 80 19.41 10.07 6.57
N LEU A 81 19.03 10.50 5.37
CA LEU A 81 18.52 11.85 5.12
C LEU A 81 17.28 12.14 5.96
N PHE A 82 16.29 11.24 6.00
CA PHE A 82 15.09 11.45 6.83
C PHE A 82 15.39 11.42 8.32
N TYR A 83 16.37 10.62 8.75
CA TYR A 83 16.83 10.59 10.14
C TYR A 83 17.48 11.91 10.57
N LEU A 84 18.36 12.47 9.74
CA LEU A 84 19.07 13.71 10.04
C LEU A 84 18.18 14.94 9.89
N PHE A 85 17.39 14.99 8.81
CA PHE A 85 16.52 16.11 8.49
C PHE A 85 15.09 15.80 8.91
N TRP A 86 14.85 15.71 10.22
CA TRP A 86 13.51 15.44 10.74
C TRP A 86 12.52 16.62 10.55
N ILE A 87 13.00 17.80 10.16
CA ILE A 87 12.18 19.00 9.98
C ILE A 87 11.15 18.77 8.87
N PRO A 88 9.84 18.93 9.15
CA PRO A 88 8.79 18.65 8.17
C PRO A 88 8.92 19.44 6.87
N ILE A 89 9.39 20.68 6.93
CA ILE A 89 9.53 21.58 5.77
C ILE A 89 10.52 21.02 4.75
N LEU A 90 11.67 20.49 5.20
CA LEU A 90 12.71 19.94 4.32
C LEU A 90 12.30 18.61 3.69
N THR A 91 11.52 17.81 4.42
CA THR A 91 11.11 16.47 3.98
C THR A 91 9.78 16.44 3.23
N PHE A 92 9.04 17.55 3.24
CA PHE A 92 7.69 17.64 2.68
C PHE A 92 7.65 17.29 1.19
N ALA A 93 8.58 17.82 0.39
CA ALA A 93 8.62 17.58 -1.05
C ALA A 93 8.76 16.09 -1.39
N PHE A 94 9.68 15.39 -0.72
CA PHE A 94 9.87 13.94 -0.91
C PHE A 94 8.64 13.14 -0.47
N LYS A 95 8.07 13.47 0.69
CA LYS A 95 6.88 12.77 1.21
C LYS A 95 5.66 12.99 0.31
N ARG A 96 5.54 14.17 -0.31
CA ARG A 96 4.50 14.47 -1.28
C ARG A 96 4.65 13.62 -2.54
N ASN A 97 5.85 13.54 -3.11
CA ASN A 97 6.11 12.70 -4.29
C ASN A 97 5.77 11.23 -3.99
N TYR A 98 6.19 10.70 -2.82
CA TYR A 98 5.84 9.33 -2.44
C TYR A 98 4.35 9.10 -2.30
N ARG A 99 3.59 10.11 -1.83
CA ARG A 99 2.13 10.01 -1.72
C ARG A 99 1.46 10.04 -3.09
N GLU A 100 1.88 10.95 -3.96
CA GLU A 100 1.33 11.09 -5.32
C GLU A 100 1.61 9.85 -6.16
N ASP A 101 2.80 9.26 -6.00
CA ASP A 101 3.15 8.00 -6.65
C ASP A 101 2.52 6.78 -5.96
N GLY A 102 1.95 6.88 -4.75
CA GLY A 102 1.38 5.73 -4.03
C GLY A 102 2.42 4.79 -3.41
N TYR A 103 3.63 5.26 -3.10
CA TYR A 103 4.64 4.52 -2.32
C TYR A 103 4.31 4.56 -0.82
N ILE A 104 3.46 3.65 -0.35
CA ILE A 104 3.04 3.58 1.04
C ILE A 104 4.20 3.18 1.96
N LEU A 105 5.03 2.22 1.52
CA LEU A 105 6.20 1.75 2.27
C LEU A 105 7.21 2.87 2.50
N LYS A 106 7.66 3.53 1.42
CA LYS A 106 8.63 4.64 1.49
C LYS A 106 8.12 5.78 2.38
N LEU A 107 6.83 6.09 2.31
CA LEU A 107 6.21 7.12 3.16
C LEU A 107 6.24 6.74 4.65
N ARG A 108 5.94 5.48 4.99
CA ARG A 108 6.01 4.98 6.37
C ARG A 108 7.44 4.99 6.90
N GLN A 109 8.40 4.51 6.11
CA GLN A 109 9.82 4.54 6.48
C GLN A 109 10.32 5.99 6.65
N ALA A 110 9.97 6.90 5.74
CA ALA A 110 10.34 8.31 5.85
C ALA A 110 9.83 8.94 7.15
N ASN A 111 8.58 8.65 7.53
CA ASN A 111 8.01 9.13 8.79
C ASN A 111 8.67 8.48 10.01
N TYR A 112 8.95 7.18 9.96
CA TYR A 112 9.65 6.45 11.02
C TYR A 112 11.04 7.06 11.27
N TYR A 113 11.88 7.17 10.24
CA TYR A 113 13.23 7.71 10.39
C TYR A 113 13.24 9.16 10.85
N SER A 114 12.36 10.03 10.33
CA SER A 114 12.23 11.41 10.84
C SER A 114 11.85 11.46 12.31
N PHE A 115 10.89 10.64 12.74
CA PHE A 115 10.44 10.62 14.13
C PHE A 115 11.52 10.07 15.07
N VAL A 116 12.15 8.95 14.71
CA VAL A 116 13.21 8.35 15.51
C VAL A 116 14.46 9.23 15.56
N GLY A 117 14.81 9.89 14.44
CA GLY A 117 15.89 10.86 14.40
C GLY A 117 15.66 12.05 15.34
N PHE A 118 14.43 12.56 15.38
CA PHE A 118 14.02 13.60 16.33
C PHE A 118 14.14 13.14 17.80
N ILE A 119 13.63 11.95 18.12
CA ILE A 119 13.75 11.37 19.48
C ILE A 119 15.21 11.17 19.86
N ALA A 120 16.01 10.61 18.95
CA ALA A 120 17.43 10.35 19.21
C ALA A 120 18.21 11.65 19.46
N LEU A 121 17.85 12.75 18.78
CA LEU A 121 18.43 14.07 19.03
C LEU A 121 18.08 14.60 20.44
N ILE A 122 16.84 14.43 20.88
CA ILE A 122 16.44 14.79 22.25
C ILE A 122 17.21 13.95 23.27
N LEU A 123 17.31 12.64 23.04
CA LEU A 123 18.04 11.73 23.91
C LEU A 123 19.53 12.05 23.96
N SER A 124 20.16 12.40 22.82
CA SER A 124 21.57 12.81 22.80
C SER A 124 21.81 14.08 23.60
N ALA A 125 20.91 15.06 23.53
CA ALA A 125 20.99 16.29 24.31
C ALA A 125 20.81 16.05 25.82
N ILE A 126 19.95 15.11 26.21
CA ILE A 126 19.78 14.72 27.63
C ILE A 126 21.03 14.01 28.15
N VAL A 127 21.62 13.12 27.34
CA VAL A 127 22.83 12.36 27.69
C VAL A 127 24.08 13.25 27.70
N SER A 128 24.13 14.31 26.89
CA SER A 128 25.28 15.21 26.82
C SER A 128 25.45 16.04 28.10
N MET A 129 24.37 16.39 28.81
CA MET A 129 24.39 17.16 30.05
C MET A 129 25.22 16.52 31.18
N PRO A 130 24.98 15.26 31.61
CA PRO A 130 25.76 14.65 32.69
C PRO A 130 27.18 14.26 32.27
N LEU A 131 27.41 14.01 30.98
CA LEU A 131 28.70 13.56 30.46
C LEU A 131 29.64 14.70 30.02
N ASN A 132 29.15 15.95 30.03
CA ASN A 132 29.87 17.12 29.50
C ASN A 132 30.46 16.86 28.11
N LEU A 133 29.68 16.26 27.22
CA LEU A 133 30.14 15.97 25.87
C LEU A 133 30.38 17.27 25.09
N SER A 134 31.43 17.27 24.27
CA SER A 134 31.61 18.33 23.28
C SER A 134 30.47 18.27 22.24
N SER A 135 30.24 19.38 21.52
CA SER A 135 29.22 19.41 20.46
C SER A 135 29.46 18.31 19.40
N PHE A 136 30.72 18.00 19.09
CA PHE A 136 31.06 16.88 18.22
C PHE A 136 30.70 15.51 18.83
N GLY A 137 30.90 15.35 20.14
CA GLY A 137 30.51 14.15 20.87
C GLY A 137 28.99 13.93 20.85
N GLU A 138 28.20 14.99 21.04
CA GLU A 138 26.75 14.93 20.96
C GLU A 138 26.26 14.52 19.57
N ILE A 139 26.80 15.12 18.50
CA ILE A 139 26.50 14.74 17.11
C ILE A 139 26.88 13.27 16.87
N ALA A 140 28.02 12.81 17.36
CA ALA A 140 28.44 11.42 17.20
C ALA A 140 27.48 10.44 17.90
N VAL A 141 27.04 10.76 19.13
CA VAL A 141 26.05 9.95 19.86
C VAL A 141 24.72 9.90 19.12
N TRP A 142 24.26 11.04 18.59
CA TRP A 142 23.06 11.10 17.77
C TRP A 142 23.19 10.25 16.50
N MET A 143 24.30 10.38 15.75
CA MET A 143 24.57 9.57 14.56
C MET A 143 24.62 8.07 14.87
N LEU A 144 25.18 7.68 16.01
CA LEU A 144 25.21 6.28 16.45
C LEU A 144 23.81 5.73 16.73
N GLY A 145 22.85 6.58 17.10
CA GLY A 145 21.44 6.22 17.24
C GLY A 145 20.77 5.75 15.94
N PHE A 146 21.38 6.00 14.78
CA PHE A 146 20.86 5.51 13.49
C PHE A 146 20.96 3.99 13.38
N PHE A 147 22.04 3.36 13.86
CA PHE A 147 22.24 1.92 13.76
C PHE A 147 21.13 1.08 14.40
N PRO A 148 20.74 1.30 15.68
CA PRO A 148 19.64 0.55 16.28
C PRO A 148 18.30 0.84 15.59
N ALA A 149 18.07 2.07 15.13
CA ALA A 149 16.87 2.41 14.35
C ALA A 149 16.82 1.66 13.02
N TYR A 150 17.95 1.56 12.33
CA TYR A 150 18.08 0.82 11.08
C TYR A 150 17.83 -0.68 11.26
N LEU A 151 18.47 -1.30 12.25
CA LEU A 151 18.28 -2.71 12.56
C LEU A 151 16.82 -3.00 12.94
N PHE A 152 16.20 -2.13 13.74
CA PHE A 152 14.81 -2.30 14.13
C PHE A 152 13.85 -2.24 12.92
N ASP A 153 14.04 -1.28 12.00
CA ASP A 153 13.21 -1.17 10.80
C ASP A 153 13.34 -2.43 9.91
N GLU A 154 14.58 -2.87 9.67
CA GLU A 154 14.88 -3.98 8.77
C GLU A 154 14.34 -5.32 9.30
N TYR A 155 14.50 -5.58 10.61
CA TYR A 155 14.08 -6.86 11.19
C TYR A 155 12.61 -6.91 11.59
N PHE A 156 12.05 -5.82 12.13
CA PHE A 156 10.69 -5.85 12.69
C PHE A 156 9.67 -5.21 11.75
N ASN A 157 9.87 -3.96 11.36
CA ASN A 157 8.86 -3.23 10.59
C ASN A 157 8.68 -3.85 9.20
N ARG A 158 9.78 -4.14 8.50
CA ARG A 158 9.73 -4.73 7.16
C ARG A 158 9.01 -6.07 7.16
N GLN A 159 9.41 -6.97 8.06
CA GLN A 159 8.83 -8.31 8.14
C GLN A 159 7.33 -8.28 8.48
N GLN A 160 6.91 -7.39 9.40
CA GLN A 160 5.49 -7.23 9.71
C GLN A 160 4.69 -6.67 8.53
N GLN A 161 5.26 -5.73 7.76
CA GLN A 161 4.57 -5.14 6.61
C GLN A 161 4.42 -6.16 5.48
N ILE A 162 5.48 -6.92 5.17
CA ILE A 162 5.41 -8.03 4.20
C ILE A 162 4.37 -9.05 4.64
N LYS A 163 4.35 -9.41 5.93
CA LYS A 163 3.35 -10.36 6.46
C LYS A 163 1.93 -9.84 6.35
N ARG A 164 1.69 -8.55 6.63
CA ARG A 164 0.35 -7.92 6.51
C ARG A 164 -0.11 -7.85 5.05
N LEU A 165 0.76 -7.44 4.14
CA LEU A 165 0.45 -7.41 2.71
C LEU A 165 0.14 -8.81 2.19
N LYS A 166 1.00 -9.80 2.46
CA LYS A 166 0.73 -11.21 2.12
C LYS A 166 -0.59 -11.73 2.72
N LYS A 167 -0.99 -11.26 3.91
CA LYS A 167 -2.25 -11.67 4.52
C LYS A 167 -3.45 -11.07 3.78
N ILE A 168 -3.43 -9.78 3.46
CA ILE A 168 -4.53 -9.13 2.73
C ILE A 168 -4.76 -9.84 1.39
N PHE A 169 -3.69 -10.14 0.67
CA PHE A 169 -3.79 -10.80 -0.64
C PHE A 169 -4.19 -12.27 -0.57
N LYS A 170 -3.78 -13.03 0.46
CA LYS A 170 -4.26 -14.40 0.66
C LYS A 170 -5.74 -14.47 1.04
N VAL A 171 -6.27 -13.45 1.70
CA VAL A 171 -7.70 -13.38 2.04
C VAL A 171 -8.51 -13.11 0.78
N GLU A 172 -8.04 -12.21 -0.09
CA GLU A 172 -8.69 -11.96 -1.40
C GLU A 172 -8.71 -13.21 -2.29
N GLU A 173 -7.65 -14.02 -2.33
CA GLU A 173 -7.67 -15.29 -3.08
C GLU A 173 -8.62 -16.34 -2.48
N ALA A 174 -8.74 -16.41 -1.15
CA ALA A 174 -9.58 -17.40 -0.47
C ALA A 174 -11.08 -17.05 -0.58
N ASP A 175 -11.44 -15.78 -0.42
CA ASP A 175 -12.83 -15.31 -0.54
C ASP A 175 -13.35 -15.46 -1.98
N GLN A 176 -12.46 -15.42 -2.99
CA GLN A 176 -12.83 -15.67 -4.40
C GLN A 176 -13.05 -17.16 -4.73
N ILE A 177 -12.48 -18.10 -3.97
CA ILE A 177 -12.62 -19.54 -4.23
C ILE A 177 -13.91 -20.07 -3.61
N ASP A 178 -14.21 -19.70 -2.37
CA ASP A 178 -15.40 -20.19 -1.64
C ASP A 178 -16.73 -19.76 -2.29
N GLU A 179 -16.79 -18.57 -2.92
CA GLU A 179 -18.00 -18.13 -3.65
C GLU A 179 -18.21 -18.88 -4.97
N SER A 180 -17.15 -19.41 -5.59
CA SER A 180 -17.26 -20.15 -6.86
C SER A 180 -17.69 -21.62 -6.68
N GLU A 181 -17.63 -22.13 -5.45
CA GLU A 181 -18.07 -23.49 -5.10
C GLU A 181 -19.49 -23.53 -4.52
N SER A 182 -19.97 -22.46 -3.84
CA SER A 182 -21.34 -22.47 -3.31
C SER A 182 -22.44 -22.41 -4.37
N ASP A 183 -22.15 -21.89 -5.57
CA ASP A 183 -23.10 -21.77 -6.67
C ASP A 183 -23.23 -23.04 -7.53
N LYS A 184 -22.51 -24.12 -7.20
CA LYS A 184 -22.56 -25.41 -7.93
C LYS A 184 -23.47 -26.46 -7.32
N ASP A 185 -24.04 -26.19 -6.14
CA ASP A 185 -24.83 -27.14 -5.36
C ASP A 185 -26.34 -26.79 -5.26
N GLU A 186 -26.84 -25.82 -6.06
CA GLU A 186 -28.28 -25.56 -6.28
C GLU A 186 -28.73 -25.94 -7.70
#